data_AF-A0A2V7H8M9-F1
#
_entry.id   AF-A0A2V7H8M9-F1
#
_cell.length_a   1.000
_cell.length_b   1.000
_cell.length_c   1.000
_cell.angle_alpha   90.00
_cell.angle_beta   90.00
_cell.angle_gamma   90.00
#
_symmetry.space_group_name_H-M   'P 1'
#
loop_
_entity.id
_entity.type
_entity.pdbx_description
1 polymer ?
#
loop_
_entity_poly.entity_id
_entity_poly.type
_entity_poly.pdbx_seq_one_letter_code
_entity_poly.pdbx_strand_id
1 'polypeptide(L)'
;MRQPARAGVLHGGGDRGSYGAGPAPGGALMRVTLMSPDRSVYDGEATAVQVPAFDGLVGILPGHAPFVALLGEGELTVNHGGGVGRYHVTGGFVQVAGDVVRVVAERADETIKEGV
;
A
#
# COMPACT_ATOMS: atom_id res chain seq x y z
N MET A 1 -54.08 -15.41 -12.17
CA MET A 1 -53.31 -14.15 -12.26
C MET A 1 -51.91 -14.41 -11.71
N ARG A 2 -50.88 -14.45 -12.57
CA ARG A 2 -49.48 -14.73 -12.18
C ARG A 2 -48.71 -13.40 -12.14
N GLN A 3 -48.03 -13.12 -11.03
CA GLN A 3 -47.08 -12.01 -10.90
C GLN A 3 -45.92 -12.19 -11.90
N PRO A 4 -45.35 -11.10 -12.48
CA PRO A 4 -44.05 -11.20 -13.13
C PRO A 4 -42.92 -11.10 -12.09
N ALA A 5 -41.89 -11.92 -12.28
CA ALA A 5 -40.65 -11.91 -11.51
C ALA A 5 -39.89 -10.59 -11.73
N ARG A 6 -39.51 -9.92 -10.64
CA ARG A 6 -38.61 -8.77 -10.66
C ARG A 6 -37.17 -9.26 -10.72
N ALA A 7 -36.60 -9.25 -11.92
CA ALA A 7 -35.16 -9.21 -12.14
C ALA A 7 -34.72 -7.73 -12.09
N GLY A 8 -33.74 -7.41 -11.25
CA GLY A 8 -33.14 -6.08 -11.28
C GLY A 8 -32.39 -5.68 -10.03
N VAL A 9 -31.05 -5.76 -10.15
CA VAL A 9 -30.03 -4.93 -9.48
C VAL A 9 -29.73 -5.23 -8.01
N LEU A 10 -28.74 -6.11 -7.78
CA LEU A 10 -27.96 -6.08 -6.54
C LEU A 10 -27.04 -4.84 -6.61
N HIS A 11 -27.31 -3.85 -5.76
CA HIS A 11 -26.40 -2.73 -5.57
C HIS A 11 -25.08 -3.25 -5.00
N GLY A 12 -23.97 -2.83 -5.60
CA GLY A 12 -22.63 -3.21 -5.21
C GLY A 12 -22.33 -2.77 -3.77
N GLY A 13 -21.93 -3.74 -2.95
CA GLY A 13 -21.22 -3.48 -1.70
C GLY A 13 -19.80 -3.02 -2.04
N GLY A 14 -19.62 -1.71 -2.11
CA GLY A 14 -18.34 -1.05 -2.31
C GLY A 14 -17.71 -0.69 -0.97
N ASP A 15 -17.53 -1.68 -0.10
CA ASP A 15 -17.19 -1.44 1.30
C ASP A 15 -16.05 -2.37 1.72
N ARG A 16 -14.90 -2.34 1.01
CA ARG A 16 -13.69 -3.04 1.46
C ARG A 16 -12.44 -2.18 1.32
N GLY A 17 -12.54 -0.93 1.73
CA GLY A 17 -11.39 -0.15 2.16
C GLY A 17 -11.18 -0.32 3.67
N SER A 18 -10.90 -1.54 4.14
CA SER A 18 -10.54 -1.77 5.55
C SER A 18 -9.06 -1.44 5.77
N TYR A 19 -8.67 -0.19 5.51
CA TYR A 19 -7.41 0.39 5.98
C TYR A 19 -7.72 1.17 7.27
N GLY A 20 -8.24 0.46 8.26
CA GLY A 20 -8.85 1.06 9.45
C GLY A 20 -8.89 0.07 10.59
N ALA A 21 -7.77 -0.62 10.82
CA ALA A 21 -7.45 -1.21 12.11
C ALA A 21 -5.94 -1.13 12.21
N GLY A 22 -5.45 -0.28 13.11
CA GLY A 22 -4.07 -0.40 13.59
C GLY A 22 -3.82 -1.84 14.06
N PRO A 23 -2.56 -2.30 14.07
CA PRO A 23 -2.25 -3.65 14.48
C PRO A 23 -2.82 -3.88 15.88
N ALA A 24 -3.50 -5.01 16.05
CA ALA A 24 -3.69 -5.56 17.38
C ALA A 24 -2.29 -5.64 18.06
N PRO A 25 -2.17 -5.28 19.34
CA PRO A 25 -0.88 -5.33 20.03
C PRO A 25 -0.29 -6.75 19.93
N GLY A 26 0.83 -6.88 19.21
CA GLY A 26 1.51 -8.15 18.91
C GLY A 26 1.71 -8.49 17.42
N GLY A 27 1.26 -7.65 16.48
CA GLY A 27 1.52 -7.86 15.05
C GLY A 27 3.00 -7.66 14.67
N ALA A 28 3.53 -8.54 13.82
CA ALA A 28 4.88 -8.38 13.26
C ALA A 28 5.00 -7.07 12.46
N LEU A 29 6.21 -6.52 12.39
CA LEU A 29 6.51 -5.26 11.70
C LEU A 29 7.57 -5.48 10.63
N MET A 30 7.55 -4.63 9.61
CA MET A 30 8.62 -4.55 8.61
C MET A 30 9.13 -3.13 8.48
N ARG A 31 10.42 -2.99 8.18
CA ARG A 31 11.06 -1.70 7.92
C ARG A 31 10.83 -1.31 6.47
N VAL A 32 10.36 -0.09 6.23
CA VAL A 32 10.06 0.43 4.91
C VAL A 32 10.84 1.71 4.68
N THR A 33 11.54 1.78 3.55
CA THR A 33 12.22 3.00 3.10
C THR A 33 11.73 3.38 1.71
N LEU A 34 11.27 4.62 1.54
CA LEU A 34 10.96 5.23 0.24
C LEU A 34 11.96 6.35 -0.01
N MET A 35 12.70 6.27 -1.12
CA MET A 35 13.70 7.25 -1.51
C MET A 35 13.55 7.67 -2.97
N SER A 36 13.82 8.95 -3.22
CA SER A 36 13.99 9.54 -4.54
C SER A 36 15.47 9.95 -4.74
N PRO A 37 15.91 10.33 -5.95
CA PRO A 37 17.31 10.70 -6.19
C PRO A 37 17.82 11.86 -5.33
N ASP A 38 16.93 12.73 -4.88
CA ASP A 38 17.22 13.94 -4.12
C ASP A 38 17.10 13.77 -2.60
N ARG A 39 16.28 12.82 -2.10
CA ARG A 39 16.02 12.66 -0.65
C ARG A 39 15.41 11.32 -0.25
N SER A 40 15.50 11.02 1.04
CA SER A 40 14.61 10.02 1.68
C SER A 40 13.25 10.65 1.95
N VAL A 41 12.18 10.01 1.49
CA VAL A 41 10.79 10.48 1.61
C VAL A 41 10.09 9.83 2.80
N TYR A 42 10.37 8.56 3.06
CA TYR A 42 9.87 7.84 4.23
C TYR A 42 10.91 6.83 4.72
N ASP A 43 11.07 6.73 6.04
CA ASP A 43 11.83 5.68 6.68
C ASP A 43 11.17 5.35 8.02
N GLY A 44 10.60 4.15 8.15
CA GLY A 44 9.83 3.78 9.33
C GLY A 44 9.35 2.33 9.34
N GLU A 45 8.70 1.95 10.43
CA GLU A 45 8.07 0.64 10.58
C GLU A 45 6.64 0.67 10.03
N ALA A 46 6.25 -0.41 9.36
CA ALA A 46 4.95 -0.59 8.78
C ALA A 46 4.39 -1.99 9.07
N THR A 47 3.08 -2.07 9.12
CA THR A 47 2.31 -3.33 9.21
C THR A 47 1.85 -3.80 7.84
N ALA A 48 1.77 -2.89 6.87
CA ALA A 48 1.51 -3.19 5.48
C ALA A 48 2.00 -2.05 4.58
N VAL A 49 2.41 -2.40 3.36
CA VAL A 49 2.70 -1.45 2.28
C VAL A 49 2.00 -1.90 1.01
N GLN A 50 1.38 -0.97 0.29
CA GLN A 50 0.91 -1.22 -1.07
C GLN A 50 1.71 -0.37 -2.04
N VAL A 51 2.28 -0.99 -3.08
CA VAL A 51 3.05 -0.31 -4.13
C VAL A 51 2.40 -0.46 -5.50
N PRO A 52 2.46 0.57 -6.36
CA PRO A 52 2.13 0.45 -7.77
C PRO A 52 3.30 -0.18 -8.51
N ALA A 53 3.26 -1.50 -8.70
CA ALA A 53 4.18 -2.19 -9.60
C ALA A 53 3.79 -1.91 -11.06
N PHE A 54 4.74 -2.08 -11.99
CA PHE A 54 4.51 -1.83 -13.41
C PHE A 54 3.34 -2.64 -13.99
N ASP A 55 3.10 -3.85 -13.46
CA ASP A 55 2.07 -4.79 -13.91
C ASP A 55 0.88 -4.93 -12.94
N GLY A 56 0.73 -4.03 -11.96
CA GLY A 56 -0.41 -4.02 -11.06
C GLY A 56 -0.10 -3.51 -9.65
N LEU A 57 -1.06 -3.67 -8.75
CA LEU A 57 -0.89 -3.31 -7.34
C LEU A 57 -0.36 -4.50 -6.54
N VAL A 58 0.70 -4.28 -5.77
CA VAL A 58 1.31 -5.30 -4.91
C VAL A 58 1.17 -4.88 -3.45
N GLY A 59 0.55 -5.73 -2.65
CA GLY A 59 0.49 -5.60 -1.19
C GLY A 59 1.58 -6.43 -0.52
N ILE A 60 2.34 -5.80 0.37
CA ILE A 60 3.45 -6.40 1.10
C ILE A 60 3.13 -6.33 2.60
N LEU A 61 3.21 -7.47 3.27
CA LEU A 61 3.03 -7.62 4.71
C LEU A 61 4.32 -8.18 5.34
N PRO A 62 4.51 -8.06 6.66
CA PRO A 62 5.58 -8.75 7.38
C PRO A 62 5.62 -10.25 7.04
N GLY A 63 6.83 -10.79 6.84
CA GLY A 63 7.08 -12.17 6.43
C GLY A 63 6.90 -12.46 4.94
N HIS A 64 6.76 -11.42 4.09
CA HIS A 64 6.65 -11.61 2.64
C HIS A 64 7.92 -12.27 2.06
N ALA A 65 7.72 -13.13 1.05
CA ALA A 65 8.83 -13.76 0.34
C ALA A 65 9.75 -12.72 -0.34
N PRO A 66 11.04 -13.02 -0.56
CA PRO A 66 11.93 -12.14 -1.32
C PRO A 66 11.35 -11.81 -2.69
N PHE A 67 11.33 -10.52 -3.02
CA PHE A 67 10.62 -10.00 -4.19
C PHE A 67 11.32 -8.76 -4.75
N VAL A 68 11.33 -8.61 -6.07
CA VAL A 68 11.79 -7.40 -6.75
C VAL A 68 10.85 -7.12 -7.92
N ALA A 69 10.43 -5.87 -8.09
CA ALA A 69 9.63 -5.44 -9.23
C ALA A 69 9.94 -4.00 -9.62
N LEU A 70 9.68 -3.69 -10.89
CA LEU A 70 9.65 -2.31 -11.37
C LEU A 70 8.41 -1.60 -10.83
N LEU A 71 8.57 -0.33 -10.51
CA LEU A 71 7.46 0.54 -10.12
C LEU A 71 6.80 1.14 -11.38
N GLY A 72 5.48 1.21 -11.35
CA GLY A 72 4.70 2.00 -12.29
C GLY A 72 4.54 3.44 -11.81
N GLU A 73 3.43 4.06 -12.19
CA GLU A 73 3.00 5.35 -11.68
C GLU A 73 1.72 5.16 -10.87
N GLY A 74 1.66 5.75 -9.68
CA GLY A 74 0.46 5.67 -8.84
C GLY A 74 0.69 6.00 -7.37
N GLU A 75 -0.32 5.65 -6.56
CA GLU A 75 -0.27 5.84 -5.11
C GLU A 75 0.38 4.64 -4.41
N LEU A 76 1.41 4.93 -3.62
CA LEU A 76 2.01 4.04 -2.63
C LEU A 76 1.41 4.37 -1.25
N THR A 77 0.98 3.35 -0.52
CA THR A 77 0.45 3.51 0.83
C THR A 77 1.30 2.76 1.85
N VAL A 78 1.56 3.39 3.00
CA VAL A 78 2.28 2.81 4.13
C VAL A 78 1.39 2.86 5.35
N ASN A 79 0.91 1.69 5.79
CA ASN A 79 0.16 1.56 7.03
C ASN A 79 1.15 1.36 8.18
N HIS A 80 1.20 2.33 9.08
CA HIS A 80 2.07 2.34 10.24
C HIS A 80 1.18 2.45 11.47
N GLY A 81 0.96 1.35 12.22
CA GLY A 81 0.47 1.38 13.62
C GLY A 81 -0.77 2.23 13.95
N GLY A 82 -0.62 3.56 13.95
CA GLY A 82 -1.64 4.57 14.20
C GLY A 82 -2.06 5.42 13.00
N GLY A 83 -1.66 5.11 11.76
CA GLY A 83 -2.00 5.93 10.59
C GLY A 83 -1.64 5.31 9.23
N VAL A 84 -2.02 6.03 8.16
CA VAL A 84 -1.71 5.66 6.77
C VAL A 84 -1.02 6.83 6.08
N GLY A 85 0.23 6.64 5.70
CA GLY A 85 0.96 7.56 4.83
C GLY A 85 0.65 7.27 3.36
N ARG A 86 0.41 8.30 2.57
CA ARG A 86 0.16 8.19 1.12
C ARG A 86 1.16 9.01 0.33
N TYR A 87 1.76 8.37 -0.66
CA TYR A 87 2.81 8.94 -1.49
C TYR A 87 2.46 8.71 -2.95
N HIS A 88 2.59 9.73 -3.78
CA HIS A 88 2.58 9.55 -5.22
C HIS A 88 3.99 9.18 -5.69
N VAL A 89 4.13 8.09 -6.42
CA VAL A 89 5.42 7.61 -6.92
C VAL A 89 5.37 7.39 -8.42
N THR A 90 6.50 7.62 -9.08
CA THR A 90 6.66 7.38 -10.52
C THR A 90 7.98 6.67 -10.76
N GLY A 91 7.90 5.51 -11.43
CA GLY A 91 9.05 4.75 -11.91
C GLY A 91 9.98 4.24 -10.80
N GLY A 92 11.07 3.59 -11.20
CA GLY A 92 12.03 2.98 -10.29
C GLY A 92 11.73 1.51 -9.96
N PHE A 93 12.01 1.07 -8.72
CA PHE A 93 11.83 -0.32 -8.32
C PHE A 93 11.56 -0.49 -6.82
N VAL A 94 10.97 -1.63 -6.47
CA VAL A 94 10.79 -2.11 -5.11
C VAL A 94 11.58 -3.40 -4.90
N GLN A 95 12.18 -3.56 -3.72
CA GLN A 95 12.82 -4.78 -3.27
C GLN A 95 12.32 -5.15 -1.87
N VAL A 96 12.02 -6.43 -1.68
CA VAL A 96 11.69 -7.05 -0.39
C VAL A 96 12.75 -8.10 -0.09
N ALA A 97 13.38 -7.99 1.09
CA ALA A 97 14.35 -8.95 1.58
C ALA A 97 14.19 -9.13 3.09
N GLY A 98 13.58 -10.26 3.50
CA GLY A 98 13.08 -10.41 4.87
C GLY A 98 12.03 -9.35 5.17
N ASP A 99 12.02 -8.85 6.41
CA ASP A 99 11.12 -7.76 6.85
C ASP A 99 11.67 -6.36 6.51
N VAL A 100 12.33 -6.23 5.35
CA VAL A 100 12.85 -4.96 4.86
C VAL A 100 12.37 -4.72 3.43
N VAL A 101 11.61 -3.64 3.27
CA VAL A 101 11.09 -3.15 1.98
C VAL A 101 11.82 -1.87 1.61
N ARG A 102 12.46 -1.88 0.44
CA ARG A 102 13.16 -0.74 -0.13
C ARG A 102 12.46 -0.32 -1.41
N VAL A 103 12.04 0.94 -1.46
CA VAL A 103 11.37 1.55 -2.62
C VAL A 103 12.24 2.70 -3.09
N VAL A 104 12.78 2.56 -4.30
CA VAL A 104 13.57 3.59 -4.96
C VAL A 104 12.75 4.08 -6.14
N ALA A 105 12.22 5.29 -6.04
CA ALA A 105 11.39 5.90 -7.07
C ALA A 105 12.17 6.97 -7.82
N GLU A 106 11.82 7.25 -9.07
CA GLU A 106 12.41 8.39 -9.81
C GLU A 106 11.86 9.71 -9.28
N ARG A 107 10.57 9.73 -8.94
CA ARG A 107 9.90 10.80 -8.20
C ARG A 107 9.03 10.20 -7.10
N ALA A 108 9.02 10.88 -5.95
CA ALA A 108 8.17 10.52 -4.83
C ALA A 108 7.76 11.79 -4.08
N ASP A 109 6.46 12.04 -4.06
CA ASP A 109 5.84 13.20 -3.43
C ASP A 109 4.82 12.75 -2.38
N GLU A 110 4.77 13.46 -1.27
CA GLU A 110 3.82 13.17 -0.21
C GLU A 110 2.45 13.75 -0.57
N THR A 111 1.42 12.90 -0.61
CA THR A 111 0.08 13.31 -1.07
C THR A 111 -0.76 13.80 0.09
N ILE A 112 -0.83 13.03 1.20
CA ILE A 112 -1.60 13.37 2.41
C ILE A 112 -0.97 12.69 3.63
N LYS A 113 -0.78 13.44 4.73
CA LYS A 113 -0.54 12.89 6.08
C LYS A 113 -1.86 12.84 6.86
N GLU A 114 -2.43 11.65 7.02
CA GLU A 114 -3.53 11.44 7.98
C GLU A 114 -2.95 10.78 9.25
N GLY A 115 -2.77 11.57 10.31
CA GLY A 115 -2.54 11.09 11.69
C GLY A 115 -1.10 11.11 12.19
N VAL A 116 -0.66 12.22 12.78
CA VAL A 116 -0.45 12.52 14.22
C VAL A 116 0.21 13.88 14.34
#